data_AF-A0A1A2ZKC5-F1
#
_entry.id   AF-A0A1A2ZKC5-F1
#
_cell.length_a   1.000
_cell.length_b   1.000
_cell.length_c   1.000
_cell.angle_alpha   90.00
_cell.angle_beta   90.00
_cell.angle_gamma   90.00
#
_symmetry.space_group_name_H-M   'P 1'
#
loop_
_entity.id
_entity.type
_entity.pdbx_description
1 polymer ?
#
loop_
_entity_poly.entity_id
_entity_poly.type
_entity_poly.pdbx_seq_one_letter_code
_entity_poly.pdbx_strand_id
1 'polypeptide(L)'
;MKSDAKGLSEDARRLREFAAFDKFSDNDLERLVRAANRTSTRVPSPLIHEQTPSDACYILLSGEAGVYVGQDRIAVVGPGEMIGESVLRRGTLRSATVTTTGPAEVLRIGRDDLVRLLDDIPALRETMDATVAKHVPVVRPPKPKPQRAKVNASISTDLVERFEEAANTAGVGLATALEDALTQWIERSSAAASP
;
A
#
# COMPACT_ATOMS: atom_id res chain seq x y z
N MET A 1 3.05 36.25 9.17
CA MET A 1 4.02 36.28 8.05
C MET A 1 5.50 36.07 8.42
N LYS A 2 6.01 36.41 9.63
CA LYS A 2 7.40 36.06 10.04
C LYS A 2 7.57 34.61 10.54
N SER A 3 6.50 34.00 11.03
CA SER A 3 6.43 32.62 11.52
C SER A 3 6.72 31.59 10.42
N ASP A 4 6.03 31.74 9.29
CA ASP A 4 6.03 30.74 8.22
C ASP A 4 7.37 30.74 7.46
N ALA A 5 7.95 31.94 7.24
CA ALA A 5 9.28 32.09 6.64
C ALA A 5 10.40 31.48 7.50
N LYS A 6 10.27 31.54 8.83
CA LYS A 6 11.25 30.96 9.75
C LYS A 6 11.18 29.42 9.74
N GLY A 7 9.97 28.85 9.71
CA GLY A 7 9.76 27.40 9.59
C GLY A 7 10.31 26.84 8.27
N LEU A 8 10.04 27.52 7.15
CA LEU A 8 10.55 27.12 5.82
C LEU A 8 12.09 27.09 5.79
N SER A 9 12.75 28.10 6.37
CA SER A 9 14.22 28.16 6.44
C SER A 9 14.80 27.07 7.34
N GLU A 10 14.13 26.74 8.45
CA GLU A 10 14.56 25.65 9.34
C GLU A 10 14.45 24.29 8.66
N ASP A 11 13.34 24.00 7.99
CA ASP A 11 13.12 22.72 7.32
C ASP A 11 14.10 22.54 6.15
N ALA A 12 14.39 23.59 5.38
CA ALA A 12 15.41 23.55 4.33
C ALA A 12 16.80 23.24 4.90
N ARG A 13 17.15 23.83 6.05
CA ARG A 13 18.40 23.52 6.76
C ARG A 13 18.45 22.07 7.22
N ARG A 14 17.35 21.52 7.74
CA ARG A 14 17.28 20.11 8.18
C ARG A 14 17.44 19.14 7.00
N LEU A 15 16.80 19.42 5.86
CA LEU A 15 16.95 18.59 4.68
C LEU A 15 18.41 18.48 4.23
N ARG A 16 19.17 19.57 4.35
CA ARG A 16 20.60 19.61 4.03
C ARG A 16 21.47 18.72 4.94
N GLU A 17 20.99 18.31 6.10
CA GLU A 17 21.73 17.40 6.98
C GLU A 17 21.68 15.95 6.49
N PHE A 18 20.80 15.63 5.53
CA PHE A 18 20.62 14.29 5.00
C PHE A 18 21.35 14.11 3.66
N ALA A 19 22.16 13.05 3.56
CA ALA A 19 22.94 12.73 2.36
C ALA A 19 22.09 12.59 1.08
N ALA A 20 20.81 12.23 1.21
CA ALA A 20 19.87 12.15 0.09
C ALA A 20 19.63 13.50 -0.61
N PHE A 21 20.00 14.61 0.04
CA PHE A 21 19.79 15.98 -0.44
C PHE A 21 21.10 16.74 -0.72
N ASP A 22 22.26 16.08 -0.68
CA ASP A 22 23.58 16.72 -0.90
C ASP A 22 23.70 17.42 -2.27
N LYS A 23 22.96 16.94 -3.27
CA LYS A 23 22.98 17.48 -4.63
C LYS A 23 22.01 18.65 -4.85
N PHE A 24 21.22 19.02 -3.83
CA PHE A 24 20.22 20.09 -3.95
C PHE A 24 20.86 21.44 -3.63
N SER A 25 20.62 22.44 -4.50
CA SER A 25 20.97 23.82 -4.18
C SER A 25 20.07 24.37 -3.07
N ASP A 26 20.47 25.48 -2.45
CA ASP A 26 19.66 26.18 -1.43
C ASP A 26 18.27 26.53 -1.98
N ASN A 27 18.24 27.01 -3.23
CA ASN A 27 17.00 27.34 -3.91
C ASN A 27 16.12 26.09 -4.17
N ASP A 28 16.71 24.92 -4.46
CA ASP A 28 15.95 23.68 -4.63
C ASP A 28 15.31 23.23 -3.32
N LEU A 29 16.07 23.28 -2.21
CA LEU A 29 15.53 22.95 -0.89
C LEU A 29 14.44 23.92 -0.47
N GLU A 30 14.60 25.22 -0.71
CA GLU A 30 13.55 26.20 -0.44
C GLU A 30 12.29 25.94 -1.27
N ARG A 31 12.42 25.64 -2.57
CA ARG A 31 11.28 25.32 -3.45
C ARG A 31 10.57 24.06 -2.96
N LEU A 32 11.31 23.03 -2.61
CA LEU A 32 10.79 21.77 -2.10
C LEU A 32 9.99 21.98 -0.81
N VAL A 33 10.54 22.71 0.15
CA VAL A 33 9.89 22.97 1.44
C VAL A 33 8.67 23.89 1.28
N ARG A 34 8.72 24.89 0.40
CA ARG A 34 7.57 25.77 0.10
C ARG A 34 6.38 25.02 -0.50
N ALA A 35 6.65 23.98 -1.28
CA ALA A 35 5.63 23.13 -1.88
C ALA A 35 5.12 22.03 -0.92
N ALA A 36 5.75 21.87 0.24
CA ALA A 36 5.40 20.85 1.23
C ALA A 36 4.54 21.40 2.37
N ASN A 37 3.70 20.54 2.93
CA ASN A 37 2.99 20.79 4.18
C ASN A 37 3.65 20.01 5.31
N ARG A 38 4.16 20.71 6.34
CA ARG A 38 4.74 20.08 7.53
C ARG A 38 3.63 19.52 8.42
N THR A 39 3.80 18.27 8.85
CA THR A 39 2.92 17.57 9.80
C THR A 39 3.77 16.93 10.88
N SER A 40 3.30 16.98 12.13
CA SER A 40 3.95 16.32 13.26
C SER A 40 3.01 15.30 13.89
N THR A 41 3.53 14.12 14.21
CA THR A 41 2.81 13.07 14.94
C THR A 41 3.38 12.97 16.35
N ARG A 42 2.55 12.71 17.35
CA ARG A 42 3.00 12.47 18.75
C ARG A 42 2.96 10.99 19.14
N VAL A 43 2.19 10.21 18.40
CA VAL A 43 1.93 8.79 18.59
C VAL A 43 2.03 8.10 17.23
N PRO A 44 2.14 6.75 17.18
CA PRO A 44 2.08 6.03 15.94
C PRO A 44 0.87 6.44 15.09
N SER A 45 1.12 6.86 13.85
CA SER A 45 0.08 7.41 12.98
C SER A 45 0.32 6.98 11.53
N PRO A 46 -0.72 6.47 10.83
CA PRO A 46 -0.58 6.06 9.44
C PRO A 46 -0.41 7.28 8.54
N LEU A 47 0.63 7.26 7.72
CA LEU A 47 0.89 8.26 6.68
C LEU A 47 0.34 7.81 5.33
N ILE A 48 0.45 6.51 5.05
CA ILE A 48 0.04 5.89 3.79
C ILE A 48 -0.73 4.61 4.12
N HIS A 49 -1.83 4.36 3.42
CA HIS A 49 -2.58 3.12 3.49
C HIS A 49 -2.39 2.29 2.22
N GLU A 50 -2.13 0.99 2.39
CA GLU A 50 -2.08 0.04 1.28
C GLU A 50 -3.42 0.02 0.51
N GLN A 51 -3.37 -0.27 -0.79
CA GLN A 51 -4.54 -0.40 -1.68
C GLN A 51 -5.38 0.89 -1.80
N THR A 52 -4.81 2.05 -1.49
CA THR A 52 -5.44 3.35 -1.74
C THR A 52 -4.80 4.07 -2.94
N PRO A 53 -5.50 5.01 -3.59
CA PRO A 53 -4.87 5.89 -4.58
C PRO A 53 -3.71 6.70 -3.98
N SER A 54 -2.71 7.04 -4.79
CA SER A 54 -1.63 7.92 -4.37
C SER A 54 -1.90 9.37 -4.74
N ASP A 55 -1.90 10.22 -3.72
CA ASP A 55 -2.15 11.66 -3.78
C ASP A 55 -0.96 12.50 -3.29
N ALA A 56 0.07 11.88 -2.69
CA ALA A 56 1.21 12.56 -2.09
C ALA A 56 2.46 11.67 -1.92
N CYS A 57 3.61 12.28 -1.68
CA CYS A 57 4.78 11.63 -1.10
C CYS A 57 5.15 12.33 0.22
N TYR A 58 6.00 11.69 1.02
CA TYR A 58 6.44 12.22 2.30
C TYR A 58 7.94 12.13 2.45
N ILE A 59 8.53 13.08 3.17
CA ILE A 59 9.92 13.07 3.61
C ILE A 59 9.93 13.09 5.14
N LEU A 60 10.61 12.13 5.78
CA LEU A 60 10.78 12.14 7.23
C LEU A 60 11.87 13.15 7.62
N LEU A 61 11.54 14.11 8.48
CA LEU A 61 12.50 15.04 9.07
C LEU A 61 13.02 14.58 10.44
N SER A 62 12.24 13.77 11.16
CA SER A 62 12.62 13.14 12.43
C SER A 62 11.72 11.95 12.75
N GLY A 63 12.16 11.10 13.67
CA GLY A 63 11.45 9.87 14.06
C GLY A 63 11.67 8.73 13.06
N GLU A 64 10.84 7.70 13.17
CA GLU A 64 10.88 6.52 12.31
C GLU A 64 9.46 6.14 11.86
N ALA A 65 9.36 5.44 10.74
CA ALA A 65 8.13 4.80 10.30
C ALA A 65 8.35 3.34 9.90
N GLY A 66 7.40 2.47 10.25
CA GLY A 66 7.35 1.11 9.77
C GLY A 66 6.62 1.03 8.44
N VAL A 67 7.14 0.20 7.54
CA VAL A 67 6.50 -0.16 6.27
C VAL A 67 5.90 -1.56 6.40
N TYR A 68 4.61 -1.67 6.10
CA TYR A 68 3.82 -2.88 6.30
C TYR A 68 3.12 -3.29 5.01
N VAL A 69 3.10 -4.60 4.74
CA VAL A 69 2.24 -5.18 3.72
C VAL A 69 1.35 -6.20 4.41
N GLY A 70 0.03 -6.01 4.35
CA GLY A 70 -0.89 -6.75 5.22
C GLY A 70 -0.59 -6.49 6.72
N GLN A 71 -0.06 -7.50 7.42
CA GLN A 71 0.30 -7.39 8.85
C GLN A 71 1.81 -7.48 9.10
N ASP A 72 2.60 -7.79 8.08
CA ASP A 72 4.03 -8.01 8.26
C ASP A 72 4.78 -6.68 8.07
N ARG A 73 5.62 -6.32 9.06
CA ARG A 73 6.54 -5.20 8.94
C ARG A 73 7.73 -5.64 8.09
N ILE A 74 7.87 -5.05 6.91
CA ILE A 74 8.88 -5.42 5.92
C ILE A 74 10.11 -4.50 5.92
N ALA A 75 9.95 -3.27 6.42
CA ALA A 75 11.04 -2.30 6.50
C ALA A 75 10.78 -1.25 7.59
N VAL A 76 11.83 -0.47 7.86
CA VAL A 76 11.80 0.74 8.69
C VAL A 76 12.44 1.85 7.88
N VAL A 77 11.81 3.02 7.89
CA VAL A 77 12.35 4.24 7.29
C VAL A 77 12.65 5.26 8.38
N GLY A 78 13.72 6.02 8.20
CA GLY A 78 14.21 7.04 9.12
C GLY A 78 14.28 8.44 8.51
N PRO A 79 14.90 9.38 9.23
CA PRO A 79 15.06 10.76 8.77
C PRO A 79 15.86 10.87 7.47
N GLY A 80 15.41 11.76 6.58
CA GLY A 80 15.98 11.97 5.26
C GLY A 80 15.48 11.02 4.18
N GLU A 81 14.70 10.00 4.54
CA GLU A 81 14.12 9.07 3.58
C GLU A 81 12.78 9.59 3.04
N MET A 82 12.56 9.31 1.74
CA MET A 82 11.32 9.60 1.04
C MET A 82 10.46 8.35 0.99
N ILE A 83 9.15 8.51 1.19
CA ILE A 83 8.17 7.42 1.12
C ILE A 83 6.98 7.78 0.24
N GLY A 84 6.37 6.75 -0.34
CA GLY A 84 5.18 6.89 -1.20
C GLY A 84 5.51 7.30 -2.63
N GLU A 85 6.78 7.32 -2.99
CA GLU A 85 7.32 7.61 -4.31
C GLU A 85 6.96 6.56 -5.37
N SER A 86 6.82 5.29 -4.96
CA SER A 86 6.61 4.14 -5.84
C SER A 86 5.36 4.22 -6.74
N VAL A 87 4.28 4.87 -6.29
CA VAL A 87 3.03 4.92 -7.06
C VAL A 87 3.02 6.00 -8.13
N LEU A 88 3.78 7.08 -7.93
CA LEU A 88 3.79 8.22 -8.85
C LEU A 88 4.33 7.84 -10.25
N ARG A 89 5.11 6.76 -10.34
CA ARG A 89 5.57 6.19 -11.62
C ARG A 89 4.63 5.15 -12.24
N ARG A 90 3.86 4.39 -11.44
CA ARG A 90 3.18 3.16 -11.92
C ARG A 90 1.66 3.29 -12.08
N GLY A 91 1.04 4.37 -11.59
CA GLY A 91 -0.41 4.60 -11.75
C GLY A 91 -1.30 3.54 -11.07
N THR A 92 -0.76 2.78 -10.13
CA THR A 92 -1.43 1.68 -9.41
C THR A 92 -1.76 2.09 -7.97
N LEU A 93 -2.45 1.26 -7.19
CA LEU A 93 -2.71 1.55 -5.78
C LEU A 93 -1.41 1.48 -4.95
N ARG A 94 -1.40 2.11 -3.76
CA ARG A 94 -0.31 2.01 -2.79
C ARG A 94 0.01 0.54 -2.47
N SER A 95 1.28 0.17 -2.56
CA SER A 95 1.75 -1.21 -2.37
C SER A 95 1.97 -1.60 -0.91
N ALA A 96 2.05 -0.62 0.00
CA ALA A 96 2.29 -0.83 1.42
C ALA A 96 1.59 0.25 2.26
N THR A 97 1.33 -0.08 3.53
CA THR A 97 0.97 0.88 4.57
C THR A 97 2.25 1.41 5.21
N VAL A 98 2.33 2.71 5.48
CA VAL A 98 3.46 3.31 6.19
C VAL A 98 2.93 4.05 7.41
N THR A 99 3.45 3.72 8.59
CA THR A 99 2.97 4.21 9.88
C THR A 99 4.15 4.67 10.72
N THR A 100 4.11 5.89 11.26
CA THR A 100 5.13 6.35 12.20
C THR A 100 5.14 5.44 13.43
N THR A 101 6.30 5.18 14.02
CA THR A 101 6.41 4.30 15.21
C THR A 101 6.31 5.07 16.53
N GLY A 102 6.24 6.40 16.46
CA GLY A 102 6.20 7.30 17.62
C GLY A 102 6.14 8.78 17.20
N PRO A 103 6.68 9.70 18.03
CA PRO A 103 6.82 11.09 17.65
C PRO A 103 7.66 11.25 16.39
N ALA A 104 7.13 11.94 15.39
CA ALA A 104 7.81 12.14 14.10
C ALA A 104 7.39 13.47 13.47
N GLU A 105 8.24 13.99 12.60
CA GLU A 105 7.94 15.17 11.78
C GLU A 105 8.15 14.83 10.32
N VAL A 106 7.18 15.19 9.49
CA VAL A 106 7.13 14.82 8.08
C VAL A 106 6.76 16.02 7.22
N LEU A 107 7.36 16.09 6.04
CA LEU A 107 6.93 16.98 4.96
C LEU A 107 6.05 16.17 4.02
N ARG A 108 4.80 16.60 3.80
CA ARG A 108 3.88 16.01 2.82
C ARG A 108 3.86 16.87 1.56
N ILE A 109 4.17 16.28 0.41
CA ILE A 109 4.13 16.96 -0.89
C ILE A 109 3.00 16.33 -1.71
N GLY A 110 2.04 17.15 -2.14
CA GLY A 110 0.93 16.69 -2.98
C GLY A 110 1.41 16.25 -4.37
N ARG A 111 0.63 15.41 -5.04
CA ARG A 111 0.96 14.87 -6.37
C ARG A 111 1.28 15.96 -7.38
N ASP A 112 0.44 16.99 -7.50
CA ASP A 112 0.60 18.03 -8.52
C ASP A 112 1.83 18.89 -8.26
N ASP A 113 2.10 19.22 -7.00
CA ASP A 113 3.30 19.95 -6.61
C ASP A 113 4.56 19.11 -6.84
N LEU A 114 4.50 17.81 -6.54
CA LEU A 114 5.61 16.90 -6.79
C LEU A 114 5.94 16.79 -8.28
N VAL A 115 4.92 16.69 -9.15
CA VAL A 115 5.12 16.64 -10.61
C VAL A 115 5.87 17.88 -11.08
N ARG A 116 5.45 19.08 -10.64
CA ARG A 116 6.14 20.34 -10.97
C ARG A 116 7.58 20.36 -10.46
N LEU A 117 7.79 19.95 -9.20
CA LEU A 117 9.13 19.90 -8.61
C LEU A 117 10.05 18.92 -9.32
N LEU A 118 9.54 17.78 -9.81
CA LEU A 118 10.34 16.80 -10.55
C LEU A 118 10.78 17.32 -11.92
N ASP A 119 9.99 18.21 -12.53
CA ASP A 119 10.35 18.86 -13.79
C ASP A 119 11.38 19.98 -13.58
N ASP A 120 11.29 20.69 -12.44
CA ASP A 120 12.16 21.82 -12.12
C ASP A 120 13.47 21.43 -11.40
N ILE A 121 13.49 20.31 -10.66
CA ILE A 121 14.60 19.92 -9.78
C ILE A 121 15.12 18.53 -10.18
N PRO A 122 16.15 18.45 -11.05
CA PRO A 122 16.74 17.17 -11.47
C PRO A 122 17.24 16.31 -10.30
N ALA A 123 17.82 16.94 -9.26
CA ALA A 123 18.29 16.25 -8.06
C ALA A 123 17.15 15.51 -7.33
N LEU A 124 15.92 16.05 -7.33
CA LEU A 124 14.75 15.39 -6.75
C LEU A 124 14.39 14.13 -7.49
N ARG A 125 14.44 14.16 -8.82
CA ARG A 125 14.21 12.98 -9.66
C ARG A 125 15.26 11.90 -9.39
N GLU A 126 16.53 12.26 -9.31
CA GLU A 126 17.62 11.34 -8.97
C GLU A 126 17.42 10.70 -7.59
N THR A 127 17.12 11.49 -6.57
CA THR A 127 16.89 11.00 -5.20
C THR A 127 15.67 10.08 -5.12
N MET A 128 14.60 10.41 -5.84
CA MET A 128 13.41 9.58 -5.93
C MET A 128 13.71 8.25 -6.62
N ASP A 129 14.44 8.28 -7.75
CA ASP A 129 14.82 7.07 -8.48
C ASP A 129 15.77 6.16 -7.69
N ALA A 130 16.72 6.75 -6.97
CA ALA A 130 17.60 6.03 -6.05
C ALA A 130 16.81 5.38 -4.90
N THR A 131 15.77 6.05 -4.40
CA THR A 131 14.88 5.51 -3.37
C THR A 131 14.09 4.31 -3.90
N VAL A 132 13.50 4.40 -5.09
CA VAL A 132 12.81 3.27 -5.74
C VAL A 132 13.76 2.10 -5.97
N ALA A 133 15.00 2.36 -6.40
CA ALA A 133 15.99 1.31 -6.63
C ALA A 133 16.40 0.57 -5.34
N LYS A 134 16.44 1.28 -4.21
CA LYS A 134 16.71 0.69 -2.89
C LYS A 134 15.53 -0.14 -2.36
N HIS A 135 14.31 0.21 -2.73
CA HIS A 135 13.11 -0.51 -2.32
C HIS A 135 12.76 -1.62 -3.32
N VAL A 136 13.11 -2.86 -2.98
CA VAL A 136 12.68 -4.03 -3.75
C VAL A 136 11.14 -4.06 -3.76
N PRO A 137 10.49 -4.12 -4.94
CA PRO A 137 9.05 -4.35 -4.99
C PRO A 137 8.74 -5.64 -4.24
N VAL A 138 8.04 -5.55 -3.11
CA VAL A 138 7.51 -6.74 -2.45
C VAL A 138 6.35 -7.24 -3.30
N VAL A 139 6.68 -7.95 -4.37
CA VAL A 139 5.72 -8.76 -5.12
C VAL A 139 5.37 -9.92 -4.21
N ARG A 140 4.30 -9.76 -3.43
CA ARG A 140 3.70 -10.93 -2.78
C ARG A 140 3.09 -11.79 -3.88
N PRO A 141 3.33 -13.11 -3.88
CA PRO A 141 2.48 -13.99 -4.67
C PRO A 141 1.02 -13.72 -4.26
N PRO A 142 0.06 -13.75 -5.20
CA PRO A 142 -1.35 -13.57 -4.85
C PRO A 142 -1.68 -14.53 -3.72
N LYS A 143 -2.41 -14.06 -2.68
CA LYS A 143 -2.83 -14.91 -1.57
C LYS A 143 -3.37 -16.21 -2.18
N PRO A 144 -2.88 -17.40 -1.74
CA PRO A 144 -3.36 -18.65 -2.29
C PRO A 144 -4.88 -18.63 -2.24
N LYS A 145 -5.54 -18.93 -3.36
CA LYS A 145 -7.00 -19.05 -3.37
C LYS A 145 -7.36 -20.01 -2.24
N PRO A 146 -8.32 -19.66 -1.37
CA PRO A 146 -8.70 -20.55 -0.29
C PRO A 146 -9.07 -21.90 -0.90
N GLN A 147 -8.53 -22.98 -0.32
CA GLN A 147 -8.77 -24.33 -0.84
C GLN A 147 -10.27 -24.69 -0.83
N ARG A 148 -11.07 -23.99 -0.02
CA ARG A 148 -12.52 -24.09 0.05
C ARG A 148 -13.16 -22.71 0.00
N ALA A 149 -14.18 -22.55 -0.82
CA ALA A 149 -15.01 -21.35 -0.90
C ALA A 149 -16.44 -21.66 -0.43
N LYS A 150 -17.12 -20.68 0.15
CA LYS A 150 -18.54 -20.81 0.49
C LYS A 150 -19.39 -20.53 -0.75
N VAL A 151 -20.36 -21.39 -1.01
CA VAL A 151 -21.43 -21.12 -1.99
C VAL A 151 -22.46 -20.23 -1.30
N ASN A 152 -22.62 -19.00 -1.77
CA ASN A 152 -23.65 -18.08 -1.27
C ASN A 152 -24.95 -18.31 -2.04
N ALA A 153 -25.69 -19.34 -1.65
CA ALA A 153 -27.02 -19.63 -2.15
C ALA A 153 -27.90 -20.16 -1.03
N SER A 154 -29.21 -19.90 -1.12
CA SER A 154 -30.22 -20.46 -0.23
C SER A 154 -31.04 -21.50 -1.00
N ILE A 155 -31.28 -22.65 -0.38
CA ILE A 155 -32.12 -23.74 -0.90
C ILE A 155 -33.20 -24.10 0.12
N SER A 156 -34.21 -24.87 -0.29
CA SER A 156 -35.31 -25.27 0.59
C SER A 156 -34.85 -26.24 1.67
N THR A 157 -35.42 -26.14 2.87
CA THR A 157 -35.14 -27.02 4.00
C THR A 157 -35.40 -28.49 3.66
N ASP A 158 -36.51 -28.81 3.00
CA ASP A 158 -36.84 -30.18 2.55
C ASP A 158 -35.72 -30.81 1.71
N LEU A 159 -35.11 -30.02 0.82
CA LEU A 159 -34.04 -30.51 -0.03
C LEU A 159 -32.75 -30.75 0.76
N VAL A 160 -32.46 -29.90 1.74
CA VAL A 160 -31.31 -30.08 2.66
C VAL A 160 -31.47 -31.36 3.45
N GLU A 161 -32.62 -31.57 4.08
CA GLU A 161 -32.90 -32.75 4.92
C GLU A 161 -32.78 -34.05 4.11
N ARG A 162 -33.40 -34.09 2.92
CA ARG A 162 -33.33 -35.26 2.03
C ARG A 162 -31.92 -35.54 1.53
N PHE A 163 -31.13 -34.49 1.29
CA PHE A 163 -29.74 -34.63 0.85
C PHE A 163 -28.85 -35.17 1.98
N GLU A 164 -29.04 -34.68 3.21
CA GLU A 164 -28.35 -35.17 4.40
C GLU A 164 -28.68 -36.64 4.69
N GLU A 165 -29.95 -37.02 4.61
CA GLU A 165 -30.39 -38.41 4.79
C GLU A 165 -29.79 -39.34 3.73
N ALA A 166 -29.76 -38.91 2.47
CA ALA A 166 -29.15 -39.67 1.38
C ALA A 166 -27.64 -39.85 1.57
N ALA A 167 -26.92 -38.79 1.97
CA ALA A 167 -25.49 -38.85 2.26
C ALA A 167 -25.19 -39.83 3.42
N ASN A 168 -25.98 -39.75 4.50
CA ASN A 168 -25.87 -40.64 5.66
C ASN A 168 -26.13 -42.10 5.28
N THR A 169 -27.17 -42.36 4.47
CA THR A 169 -27.50 -43.71 3.99
C THR A 169 -26.38 -44.30 3.14
N ALA A 170 -25.73 -43.47 2.32
CA ALA A 170 -24.57 -43.86 1.52
C ALA A 170 -23.27 -44.00 2.34
N GLY A 171 -23.27 -43.62 3.63
CA GLY A 171 -22.08 -43.60 4.48
C GLY A 171 -21.05 -42.55 4.08
N VAL A 172 -21.47 -41.49 3.38
CA VAL A 172 -20.59 -40.42 2.88
C VAL A 172 -20.84 -39.15 3.68
N GLY A 173 -19.79 -38.41 4.02
CA GLY A 173 -19.93 -37.13 4.71
C GLY A 173 -20.65 -36.09 3.83
N LEU A 174 -21.47 -35.24 4.46
CA LEU A 174 -22.28 -34.22 3.78
C LEU A 174 -21.47 -33.33 2.82
N ALA A 175 -20.27 -32.90 3.23
CA ALA A 175 -19.40 -32.07 2.39
C ALA A 175 -18.92 -32.83 1.13
N THR A 176 -18.57 -34.11 1.27
CA THR A 176 -18.13 -34.95 0.15
C THR A 176 -19.28 -35.24 -0.81
N ALA A 177 -20.47 -35.51 -0.28
CA ALA A 177 -21.67 -35.67 -1.10
C ALA A 177 -21.97 -34.38 -1.88
N LEU A 178 -21.83 -33.21 -1.25
CA LEU A 178 -22.06 -31.92 -1.90
C LEU A 178 -21.01 -31.63 -3.00
N GLU A 179 -19.73 -31.91 -2.74
CA GLU A 179 -18.66 -31.79 -3.73
C GLU A 179 -18.90 -32.68 -4.96
N ASP A 180 -19.30 -33.94 -4.74
CA ASP A 180 -19.65 -34.88 -5.81
C ASP A 180 -20.87 -34.39 -6.62
N ALA A 181 -21.94 -33.98 -5.94
CA ALA A 181 -23.14 -33.45 -6.60
C ALA A 181 -22.86 -32.21 -7.46
N LEU A 182 -22.03 -31.27 -6.96
CA LEU A 182 -21.61 -30.09 -7.71
C LEU A 182 -20.76 -30.48 -8.93
N THR A 183 -19.84 -31.43 -8.76
CA THR A 183 -18.97 -31.93 -9.84
C THR A 183 -19.78 -32.57 -10.97
N GLN A 184 -20.68 -33.50 -10.62
CA GLN A 184 -21.56 -34.16 -11.59
C GLN A 184 -22.50 -33.19 -12.30
N TRP A 185 -22.95 -32.12 -11.62
CA TRP A 185 -23.74 -31.08 -12.26
C TRP A 185 -22.93 -30.30 -13.29
N ILE A 186 -21.70 -29.88 -12.95
CA ILE A 186 -20.80 -29.16 -13.86
C ILE A 186 -20.48 -30.02 -15.09
N GLU A 187 -20.14 -31.29 -14.91
CA GLU A 187 -19.83 -32.23 -16.01
C GLU A 187 -21.02 -32.41 -16.95
N ARG A 188 -22.22 -32.59 -16.40
CA ARG A 188 -23.44 -32.74 -17.19
C ARG A 188 -23.79 -31.47 -17.95
N SER A 189 -23.66 -30.31 -17.30
CA SER A 189 -23.97 -29.01 -17.91
C SER A 189 -22.94 -28.58 -18.96
N SER A 190 -21.67 -29.00 -18.83
CA SER A 190 -20.63 -28.75 -19.81
C SER A 190 -20.68 -29.71 -21.00
N ALA A 191 -21.05 -30.97 -20.79
CA ALA A 191 -21.26 -31.95 -21.85
C ALA A 191 -22.44 -31.56 -22.78
N ALA A 192 -23.46 -30.89 -22.26
CA ALA A 192 -24.58 -30.37 -23.03
C ALA A 192 -24.25 -29.12 -23.88
N ALA A 193 -23.05 -28.54 -23.72
CA ALA A 193 -22.62 -27.29 -24.38
C ALA A 193 -21.55 -27.49 -25.48
N SER A 194 -21.13 -28.73 -25.76
CA SER A 194 -20.28 -29.05 -26.92
C SER A 194 -21.16 -29.47 -28.11
N PRO A 195 -21.11 -28.78 -29.26
CA PRO A 195 -21.87 -29.13 -30.45
C PRO A 195 -21.41 -30.45 -31.10
#